data_AF-A0A842TG46-F1
#
_entry.id   AF-A0A842TG46-F1
#
_cell.length_a   1.000
_cell.length_b   1.000
_cell.length_c   1.000
_cell.angle_alpha   90.00
_cell.angle_beta   90.00
_cell.angle_gamma   90.00
#
_symmetry.space_group_name_H-M   'P 1'
#
loop_
_entity.id
_entity.type
_entity.pdbx_description
1 polymer ?
#
loop_
_entity_poly.entity_id
_entity_poly.type
_entity_poly.pdbx_seq_one_letter_code
_entity_poly.pdbx_strand_id
1 'polypeptide(L)'
;MSIRFRDLVSEIAEETNFIRLDMIPYFKDYMNRHPTPLNRLKRAYKISRSKQRMTKSNVAAYLLKKGGDLIHDWLNDVFFFRRTDLTISLKRGGTSMDAIMNISYQYNEEEIETIKQIIKEYKLKEKDITVEDVSLLLLSESILCMEKVFNEVIGYKFSLMMQNDEVKKSENRIEVSIEVVTRLYS
;
A
#
# COMPACT_ATOMS: atom_id res chain seq x y z
N MET A 1 13.58 -12.13 9.36
CA MET A 1 12.96 -10.79 9.42
C MET A 1 13.74 -9.79 8.57
N SER A 2 13.08 -9.01 7.71
CA SER A 2 13.76 -7.90 7.03
C SER A 2 13.96 -6.77 8.03
N ILE A 3 15.22 -6.44 8.37
CA ILE A 3 15.58 -5.29 9.24
C ILE A 3 14.79 -4.03 8.82
N ARG A 4 14.58 -3.87 7.51
CA ARG A 4 13.84 -2.75 6.92
C ARG A 4 12.37 -2.67 7.30
N PHE A 5 11.69 -3.81 7.53
CA PHE A 5 10.30 -3.79 7.98
C PHE A 5 10.21 -3.27 9.42
N ARG A 6 11.10 -3.72 10.29
CA ARG A 6 11.18 -3.22 11.67
C ARG A 6 11.47 -1.73 11.69
N ASP A 7 12.49 -1.28 10.96
CA ASP A 7 12.86 0.14 10.90
C ASP A 7 11.69 1.00 10.41
N LEU A 8 10.97 0.56 9.37
CA LEU A 8 9.78 1.25 8.86
C LEU A 8 8.69 1.39 9.93
N VAL A 9 8.34 0.30 10.61
CA VAL A 9 7.26 0.33 11.62
C VAL A 9 7.67 1.17 12.83
N SER A 10 8.95 1.15 13.22
CA SER A 10 9.49 2.00 14.28
C SER A 10 9.43 3.49 13.91
N GLU A 11 9.88 3.87 12.71
CA GLU A 11 9.85 5.27 12.23
C GLU A 11 8.39 5.79 12.18
N ILE A 12 7.44 4.96 11.72
CA ILE A 12 6.00 5.30 11.77
C ILE A 12 5.51 5.49 13.21
N ALA A 13 5.94 4.63 14.14
CA ALA A 13 5.55 4.71 15.54
C ALA A 13 6.02 6.02 16.20
N GLU A 14 7.28 6.39 15.95
CA GLU A 14 7.90 7.62 16.46
C GLU A 14 7.13 8.87 16.01
N GLU A 15 6.80 8.94 14.72
CA GLU A 15 6.21 10.14 14.15
C GLU A 15 4.71 10.26 14.41
N THR A 16 3.97 9.15 14.34
CA THR A 16 2.50 9.19 14.31
C THR A 16 1.84 8.72 15.59
N ASN A 17 2.60 8.01 16.44
CA ASN A 17 2.07 7.26 17.59
C ASN A 17 0.88 6.33 17.24
N PHE A 18 0.66 6.05 15.96
CA PHE A 18 -0.52 5.37 15.44
C PHE A 18 -1.87 5.97 15.90
N ILE A 19 -1.91 7.25 16.33
CA ILE A 19 -3.14 7.96 16.78
C ILE A 19 -3.63 8.99 15.77
N ARG A 20 -2.71 9.64 15.04
CA ARG A 20 -3.04 10.66 14.03
C ARG A 20 -2.35 10.30 12.73
N LEU A 21 -3.13 9.76 11.80
CA LEU A 21 -2.66 9.36 10.48
C LEU A 21 -2.91 10.49 9.49
N ASP A 22 -1.90 11.32 9.32
CA ASP A 22 -1.57 11.72 7.97
C ASP A 22 -0.16 11.19 7.71
N MET A 23 -0.07 9.93 7.27
CA MET A 23 1.23 9.36 6.91
C MET A 23 1.71 9.86 5.54
N ILE A 24 0.85 10.56 4.78
CA ILE A 24 1.18 11.07 3.45
C ILE A 24 2.39 12.04 3.50
N PRO A 25 2.49 13.02 4.44
CA PRO A 25 3.69 13.82 4.65
C PRO A 25 4.94 13.01 4.90
N TYR A 26 4.89 12.04 5.81
CA TYR A 26 6.00 11.16 6.15
C TYR A 26 6.48 10.37 4.93
N PHE A 27 5.54 9.70 4.24
CA PHE A 27 5.87 8.90 3.06
C PHE A 27 6.34 9.76 1.89
N LYS A 28 5.83 10.98 1.75
CA LYS A 28 6.36 11.93 0.77
C LYS A 28 7.82 12.25 1.06
N ASP A 29 8.17 12.45 2.33
CA ASP A 29 9.56 12.68 2.73
C ASP A 29 10.45 11.45 2.52
N TYR A 30 9.98 10.26 2.93
CA TYR A 30 10.67 8.99 2.69
C TYR A 30 10.96 8.76 1.20
N MET A 31 9.97 8.95 0.33
CA MET A 31 10.13 8.79 -1.12
C MET A 31 11.08 9.83 -1.74
N ASN A 32 11.20 11.02 -1.14
CA ASN A 32 12.19 12.01 -1.54
C ASN A 32 13.61 11.59 -1.11
N ARG A 33 13.77 11.07 0.12
CA ARG A 33 15.04 10.53 0.65
C ARG A 33 15.49 9.28 -0.11
N HIS A 34 14.53 8.48 -0.58
CA HIS A 34 14.77 7.21 -1.26
C HIS A 34 14.08 7.18 -2.64
N PRO A 35 14.63 7.86 -3.66
CA PRO A 35 13.99 7.97 -4.97
C PRO A 35 14.09 6.70 -5.83
N THR A 36 14.92 5.73 -5.43
CA THR A 36 15.18 4.51 -6.20
C THR A 36 13.93 3.68 -6.50
N PRO A 37 13.03 3.40 -5.54
CA PRO A 37 11.77 2.69 -5.82
C PRO A 37 10.86 3.47 -6.78
N LEU A 38 10.75 4.80 -6.61
CA LEU A 38 9.98 5.66 -7.52
C LEU A 38 10.53 5.58 -8.96
N ASN A 39 11.85 5.61 -9.10
CA ASN A 39 12.51 5.52 -10.40
C ASN A 39 12.31 4.14 -11.05
N ARG A 40 12.29 3.06 -10.26
CA ARG A 40 11.95 1.72 -10.76
C ARG A 40 10.51 1.64 -11.24
N LEU A 41 9.55 2.19 -10.50
CA LEU A 41 8.14 2.27 -10.91
C LEU A 41 7.97 3.10 -12.19
N LYS A 42 8.62 4.27 -12.26
CA LYS A 42 8.65 5.12 -13.47
C LYS A 42 9.20 4.37 -14.67
N ARG A 43 10.27 3.58 -14.50
CA ARG A 43 10.86 2.76 -15.58
C ARG A 43 9.92 1.63 -16.02
N ALA A 44 9.36 0.88 -15.06
CA ALA A 44 8.42 -0.21 -15.35
C ALA A 44 7.23 0.28 -16.20
N TYR A 45 6.67 1.43 -15.82
CA TYR A 45 5.60 2.07 -16.58
C TYR A 45 6.05 2.65 -17.93
N LYS A 46 7.25 3.26 -18.02
CA LYS A 46 7.77 3.80 -19.29
C LYS A 46 8.01 2.70 -20.33
N ILE A 47 8.51 1.55 -19.89
CA ILE A 47 8.75 0.38 -20.76
C ILE A 47 7.42 -0.12 -21.35
N SER A 48 6.37 -0.21 -20.52
CA SER A 48 5.06 -0.66 -20.96
C SER A 48 4.32 0.36 -21.85
N ARG A 49 4.66 1.65 -21.75
CA ARG A 49 4.06 2.77 -22.51
C ARG A 49 4.62 2.96 -23.93
N SER A 50 5.70 2.30 -24.31
CA SER A 50 6.55 2.68 -25.46
C SER A 50 5.91 2.74 -26.87
N LYS A 51 4.58 2.58 -27.05
CA LYS A 51 3.94 2.59 -28.40
C LYS A 51 2.57 3.27 -28.55
N GLN A 52 1.94 3.93 -27.55
CA GLN A 52 0.58 4.51 -27.72
C GLN A 52 0.33 5.84 -26.99
N ARG A 53 -0.51 6.72 -27.57
CA ARG A 53 -1.11 7.88 -26.87
C ARG A 53 -2.09 7.37 -25.81
N MET A 54 -1.92 7.83 -24.57
CA MET A 54 -2.77 7.44 -23.45
C MET A 54 -4.08 8.20 -23.49
N THR A 55 -5.19 7.49 -23.64
CA THR A 55 -6.54 7.98 -23.32
C THR A 55 -6.96 7.41 -21.97
N LYS A 56 -7.98 7.98 -21.32
CA LYS A 56 -8.52 7.44 -20.06
C LYS A 56 -8.85 5.94 -20.16
N SER A 57 -9.43 5.51 -21.29
CA SER A 57 -9.75 4.10 -21.54
C SER A 57 -8.49 3.21 -21.60
N ASN A 58 -7.41 3.70 -22.21
CA ASN A 58 -6.14 2.97 -22.29
C ASN A 58 -5.47 2.85 -20.91
N VAL A 59 -5.61 3.86 -20.05
CA VAL A 59 -5.08 3.81 -18.66
C VAL A 59 -5.83 2.80 -17.81
N ALA A 60 -7.16 2.78 -17.87
CA ALA A 60 -7.96 1.79 -17.16
C ALA A 60 -7.64 0.36 -17.62
N ALA A 61 -7.55 0.14 -18.93
CA ALA A 61 -7.14 -1.16 -19.48
C ALA A 61 -5.72 -1.56 -19.06
N TYR A 62 -4.80 -0.61 -18.99
CA TYR A 62 -3.45 -0.83 -18.49
C TYR A 62 -3.45 -1.24 -17.02
N LEU A 63 -4.18 -0.54 -16.16
CA LEU A 63 -4.30 -0.88 -14.74
C LEU A 63 -4.85 -2.29 -14.54
N LEU A 64 -5.89 -2.67 -15.28
CA LEU A 64 -6.44 -4.03 -15.19
C LEU A 64 -5.44 -5.11 -15.61
N LYS A 65 -4.58 -4.81 -16.59
CA LYS A 65 -3.61 -5.79 -17.13
C LYS A 65 -2.29 -5.85 -16.36
N LYS A 66 -1.81 -4.70 -15.86
CA LYS A 66 -0.46 -4.50 -15.32
C LYS A 66 -0.41 -3.74 -13.99
N GLY A 67 -1.55 -3.25 -13.51
CA GLY A 67 -1.65 -2.59 -12.21
C GLY A 67 -1.28 -3.52 -11.06
N GLY A 68 -1.62 -4.81 -11.15
CA GLY A 68 -1.23 -5.81 -10.15
C GLY A 68 0.27 -5.84 -9.92
N ASP A 69 1.06 -5.98 -10.99
CA ASP A 69 2.53 -5.97 -10.92
C ASP A 69 3.07 -4.66 -10.31
N LEU A 70 2.51 -3.51 -10.71
CA LEU A 70 2.92 -2.20 -10.19
C LEU A 70 2.62 -2.01 -8.70
N ILE A 71 1.43 -2.44 -8.27
CA ILE A 71 1.02 -2.40 -6.85
C ILE A 71 1.90 -3.35 -6.05
N HIS A 72 2.25 -4.50 -6.63
CA HIS A 72 3.17 -5.45 -6.02
C HIS A 72 4.55 -4.85 -5.78
N ASP A 73 5.12 -4.23 -6.81
CA ASP A 73 6.43 -3.59 -6.73
C ASP A 73 6.39 -2.42 -5.74
N TRP A 74 5.30 -1.64 -5.69
CA TRP A 74 5.10 -0.58 -4.70
C TRP A 74 5.12 -1.13 -3.27
N LEU A 75 4.26 -2.10 -2.95
CA LEU A 75 4.14 -2.65 -1.61
C LEU A 75 5.40 -3.44 -1.18
N ASN A 76 6.06 -4.13 -2.11
CA ASN A 76 7.27 -4.90 -1.81
C ASN A 76 8.55 -4.05 -1.75
N ASP A 77 8.79 -3.17 -2.72
CA ASP A 77 10.04 -2.40 -2.78
C ASP A 77 10.05 -1.20 -1.81
N VAL A 78 8.88 -0.62 -1.50
CA VAL A 78 8.77 0.59 -0.65
C VAL A 78 8.41 0.23 0.79
N PHE A 79 7.45 -0.69 0.98
CA PHE A 79 6.94 -1.04 2.32
C PHE A 79 7.39 -2.41 2.81
N PHE A 80 8.25 -3.08 2.05
CA PHE A 80 8.87 -4.35 2.42
C PHE A 80 7.88 -5.50 2.71
N PHE A 81 6.64 -5.41 2.22
CA PHE A 81 5.67 -6.50 2.28
C PHE A 81 6.17 -7.67 1.45
N ARG A 82 6.17 -8.88 2.01
CA ARG A 82 6.70 -10.06 1.33
C ARG A 82 5.82 -10.45 0.15
N ARG A 83 6.44 -10.57 -1.03
CA ARG A 83 5.73 -10.83 -2.30
C ARG A 83 4.86 -12.09 -2.24
N THR A 84 5.32 -13.12 -1.55
CA THR A 84 4.62 -14.42 -1.43
C THR A 84 3.37 -14.37 -0.57
N ASP A 85 3.28 -13.40 0.33
CA ASP A 85 2.18 -13.26 1.29
C ASP A 85 1.19 -12.16 0.89
N LEU A 86 1.43 -11.52 -0.25
CA LEU A 86 0.61 -10.46 -0.80
C LEU A 86 -0.20 -10.99 -1.99
N THR A 87 -1.52 -10.85 -1.92
CA THR A 87 -2.43 -11.20 -3.00
C THR A 87 -3.10 -9.93 -3.51
N ILE A 88 -2.97 -9.65 -4.81
CA ILE A 88 -3.58 -8.50 -5.45
C ILE A 88 -4.46 -8.98 -6.59
N SER A 89 -5.73 -8.59 -6.56
CA SER A 89 -6.67 -8.82 -7.67
C SER A 89 -7.26 -7.49 -8.13
N LEU A 90 -7.36 -7.32 -9.45
CA LEU A 90 -8.01 -6.16 -10.05
C LEU A 90 -9.13 -6.64 -10.94
N LYS A 91 -10.31 -6.05 -10.76
CA LYS A 91 -11.48 -6.28 -11.61
C LYS A 91 -11.99 -4.94 -12.13
N ARG A 92 -12.67 -4.98 -13.28
CA ARG A 92 -13.30 -3.79 -13.84
C ARG A 92 -14.37 -3.28 -12.87
N GLY A 93 -14.42 -1.97 -12.68
CA GLY A 93 -15.46 -1.34 -11.88
C GLY A 93 -16.82 -1.28 -12.59
N GLY A 94 -17.83 -0.84 -11.84
CA GLY A 94 -19.17 -0.53 -12.38
C GLY A 94 -19.22 0.85 -13.05
N THR A 95 -20.42 1.35 -13.33
CA THR A 95 -20.64 2.62 -14.05
C THR A 95 -19.97 3.84 -13.38
N SER A 96 -19.81 3.82 -12.06
CA SER A 96 -19.24 4.92 -11.27
C SER A 96 -17.73 4.78 -10.98
N MET A 97 -17.10 3.67 -11.35
CA MET A 97 -15.74 3.30 -10.92
C MET A 97 -14.93 2.70 -12.07
N ASP A 98 -13.67 3.06 -12.19
CA ASP A 98 -12.82 2.60 -13.30
C ASP A 98 -12.28 1.18 -13.05
N ALA A 99 -11.85 0.89 -11.82
CA ALA A 99 -11.44 -0.45 -11.37
C ALA A 99 -11.68 -0.65 -9.86
N ILE A 100 -11.83 -1.90 -9.46
CA ILE A 100 -11.89 -2.35 -8.06
C ILE A 100 -10.66 -3.22 -7.82
N MET A 101 -9.95 -2.97 -6.72
CA MET A 101 -8.74 -3.67 -6.32
C MET A 101 -8.97 -4.34 -4.98
N ASN A 102 -8.71 -5.64 -4.87
CA ASN A 102 -8.63 -6.31 -3.58
C ASN A 102 -7.18 -6.65 -3.29
N ILE A 103 -6.70 -6.21 -2.14
CA ILE A 103 -5.33 -6.38 -1.69
C ILE A 103 -5.40 -7.09 -0.35
N SER A 104 -4.88 -8.32 -0.28
CA SER A 104 -4.75 -9.07 0.97
C SER A 104 -3.27 -9.29 1.29
N TYR A 105 -2.91 -9.12 2.56
CA TYR A 105 -1.58 -9.45 3.08
C TYR A 105 -1.66 -10.34 4.31
N GLN A 106 -0.85 -11.39 4.33
CA GLN A 106 -0.72 -12.30 5.46
C GLN A 106 0.56 -12.03 6.25
N TYR A 107 0.41 -11.42 7.42
CA TYR A 107 1.53 -11.20 8.34
C TYR A 107 2.00 -12.53 8.93
N ASN A 108 3.31 -12.76 8.90
CA ASN A 108 3.91 -13.92 9.57
C ASN A 108 4.16 -13.64 11.06
N GLU A 109 4.56 -14.70 11.76
CA GLU A 109 4.85 -14.65 13.20
C GLU A 109 5.94 -13.62 13.56
N GLU A 110 6.99 -13.50 12.74
CA GLU A 110 8.07 -12.53 12.98
C GLU A 110 7.60 -11.07 12.87
N GLU A 111 6.78 -10.75 11.85
CA GLU A 111 6.20 -9.43 11.64
C GLU A 111 5.21 -9.09 12.76
N ILE A 112 4.38 -10.06 13.15
CA ILE A 112 3.45 -9.93 14.28
C ILE A 112 4.21 -9.65 15.58
N GLU A 113 5.31 -10.36 15.83
CA GLU A 113 6.13 -10.15 17.02
C GLU A 113 6.82 -8.78 17.00
N THR A 114 7.26 -8.32 15.82
CA THR A 114 7.80 -6.96 15.63
C THR A 114 6.77 -5.90 16.00
N ILE A 115 5.54 -6.05 15.50
CA ILE A 115 4.44 -5.12 15.81
C ILE A 115 4.14 -5.13 17.31
N LYS A 116 4.09 -6.31 17.95
CA LYS A 116 3.89 -6.42 19.41
C LYS A 116 4.99 -5.71 20.20
N GLN A 117 6.25 -5.85 19.77
CA GLN A 117 7.40 -5.19 20.41
C GLN A 117 7.30 -3.67 20.31
N ILE A 118 6.97 -3.14 19.12
CA ILE A 118 6.80 -1.70 18.90
C ILE A 118 5.62 -1.15 19.70
N ILE A 119 4.48 -1.86 19.71
CA ILE A 119 3.33 -1.49 20.57
C ILE A 119 3.73 -1.37 22.03
N LYS A 120 4.59 -2.27 22.53
CA LYS A 120 5.10 -2.24 23.90
C LYS A 120 6.09 -1.10 24.11
N GLU A 121 7.04 -0.90 23.21
CA GLU A 121 8.09 0.11 23.28
C GLU A 121 7.51 1.54 23.32
N TYR A 122 6.54 1.81 22.47
CA TYR A 122 5.87 3.12 22.37
C TYR A 122 4.66 3.27 23.30
N LYS A 123 4.46 2.32 24.22
CA LYS A 123 3.34 2.28 25.18
C LYS A 123 1.97 2.47 24.51
N LEU A 124 1.79 1.93 23.31
CA LEU A 124 0.56 2.08 22.53
C LEU A 124 -0.61 1.29 23.13
N LYS A 125 -0.34 0.31 23.97
CA LYS A 125 -1.38 -0.40 24.75
C LYS A 125 -2.18 0.54 25.66
N GLU A 126 -1.57 1.61 26.15
CA GLU A 126 -2.26 2.60 26.99
C GLU A 126 -3.29 3.42 26.19
N LYS A 127 -3.29 3.26 24.86
CA LYS A 127 -4.17 3.92 23.89
C LYS A 127 -5.13 2.94 23.21
N ASP A 128 -5.29 1.73 23.77
CA ASP A 128 -6.12 0.64 23.24
C ASP A 128 -5.77 0.17 21.81
N ILE A 129 -4.54 0.43 21.35
CA ILE A 129 -4.08 0.02 20.02
C ILE A 129 -3.66 -1.46 20.03
N THR A 130 -4.27 -2.26 19.15
CA THR A 130 -4.01 -3.69 19.00
C THR A 130 -3.02 -3.98 17.85
N VAL A 131 -2.56 -5.23 17.76
CA VAL A 131 -1.67 -5.67 16.65
C VAL A 131 -2.43 -5.62 15.33
N GLU A 132 -3.72 -5.93 15.37
CA GLU A 132 -4.67 -5.91 14.27
C GLU A 132 -4.84 -4.49 13.74
N ASP A 133 -5.01 -3.50 14.63
CA ASP A 133 -5.13 -2.09 14.24
C ASP A 133 -3.87 -1.62 13.52
N VAL A 134 -2.68 -1.94 14.07
CA VAL A 134 -1.41 -1.59 13.43
C VAL A 134 -1.23 -2.32 12.10
N SER A 135 -1.60 -3.60 12.02
CA SER A 135 -1.51 -4.40 10.79
C SER A 135 -2.42 -3.85 9.68
N LEU A 136 -3.64 -3.47 10.03
CA LEU A 136 -4.59 -2.84 9.13
C LEU A 136 -4.05 -1.50 8.63
N LEU A 137 -3.63 -0.66 9.56
CA LEU A 137 -3.11 0.68 9.33
C LEU A 137 -1.87 0.66 8.43
N LEU A 138 -0.92 -0.25 8.68
CA LEU A 138 0.26 -0.40 7.84
C LEU A 138 -0.12 -0.72 6.39
N LEU A 139 -1.06 -1.65 6.17
CA LEU A 139 -1.46 -2.01 4.81
C LEU A 139 -2.30 -0.90 4.14
N SER A 140 -3.29 -0.35 4.85
CA SER A 140 -4.21 0.65 4.31
C SER A 140 -3.49 1.92 3.87
N GLU A 141 -2.62 2.44 4.71
CA GLU A 141 -1.92 3.69 4.45
C GLU A 141 -0.86 3.51 3.36
N SER A 142 -0.21 2.35 3.31
CA SER A 142 0.66 1.99 2.19
C SER A 142 -0.08 2.01 0.85
N ILE A 143 -1.33 1.53 0.83
CA ILE A 143 -2.17 1.55 -0.37
C ILE A 143 -2.62 2.97 -0.72
N LEU A 144 -3.09 3.75 0.26
CA LEU A 144 -3.58 5.11 0.02
C LEU A 144 -2.48 6.04 -0.48
N CYS A 145 -1.25 5.89 0.02
CA CYS A 145 -0.10 6.70 -0.42
C CYS A 145 0.30 6.46 -1.87
N MET A 146 -0.12 5.34 -2.45
CA MET A 146 0.10 5.02 -3.86
C MET A 146 -0.56 6.03 -4.80
N GLU A 147 -1.67 6.67 -4.40
CA GLU A 147 -2.45 7.57 -5.25
C GLU A 147 -1.55 8.65 -5.88
N LYS A 148 -0.78 9.35 -5.07
CA LYS A 148 0.09 10.43 -5.52
C LYS A 148 1.21 9.94 -6.42
N VAL A 149 1.82 8.82 -6.08
CA VAL A 149 2.91 8.23 -6.86
C VAL A 149 2.39 7.78 -8.23
N PHE A 150 1.22 7.15 -8.27
CA PHE A 150 0.62 6.69 -9.51
C PHE A 150 0.17 7.87 -10.37
N ASN A 151 -0.31 8.96 -9.77
CA ASN A 151 -0.60 10.21 -10.50
C ASN A 151 0.63 10.76 -11.23
N GLU A 152 1.78 10.79 -10.56
CA GLU A 152 3.03 11.25 -11.16
C GLU A 152 3.56 10.28 -12.23
N VAL A 153 3.45 8.97 -11.99
CA VAL A 153 3.97 7.94 -12.91
C VAL A 153 3.10 7.83 -14.16
N ILE A 154 1.78 7.76 -13.98
CA ILE A 154 0.80 7.51 -15.05
C ILE A 154 0.46 8.81 -15.78
N GLY A 155 0.54 9.96 -15.11
CA GLY A 155 0.18 11.26 -15.68
C GLY A 155 -1.34 11.45 -15.84
N TYR A 156 -2.13 10.71 -15.05
CA TYR A 156 -3.58 10.86 -14.94
C TYR A 156 -3.95 11.01 -13.48
N LYS A 157 -4.97 11.82 -13.17
CA LYS A 157 -5.43 11.95 -11.80
C LYS A 157 -6.26 10.71 -11.43
N PHE A 158 -5.69 9.91 -10.56
CA PHE A 158 -6.21 8.72 -9.93
C PHE A 158 -6.69 9.11 -8.53
N SER A 159 -7.82 8.58 -8.12
CA SER A 159 -8.31 8.65 -6.75
C SER A 159 -8.57 7.25 -6.24
N LEU A 160 -8.08 6.99 -5.02
CA LEU A 160 -8.29 5.77 -4.27
C LEU A 160 -9.30 6.01 -3.16
N MET A 161 -10.27 5.12 -3.03
CA MET A 161 -11.21 5.14 -1.93
C MET A 161 -11.32 3.74 -1.36
N MET A 162 -10.98 3.59 -0.08
CA MET A 162 -11.23 2.34 0.63
C MET A 162 -12.74 2.13 0.75
N GLN A 163 -13.20 0.95 0.31
CA GLN A 163 -14.60 0.57 0.36
C GLN A 163 -14.88 -0.40 1.50
N ASN A 164 -13.94 -1.32 1.74
CA ASN A 164 -14.09 -2.34 2.75
C ASN A 164 -12.72 -2.78 3.26
N ASP A 165 -12.68 -3.20 4.51
CA ASP A 165 -11.50 -3.77 5.15
C ASP A 165 -11.92 -4.92 6.06
N GLU A 166 -11.07 -5.94 6.14
CA GLU A 166 -11.30 -7.12 6.95
C GLU A 166 -9.97 -7.55 7.58
N VAL A 167 -10.00 -7.80 8.88
CA VAL A 167 -8.87 -8.39 9.62
C VAL A 167 -9.28 -9.75 10.16
N LYS A 168 -8.59 -10.79 9.73
CA LYS A 168 -8.77 -12.16 10.23
C LYS A 168 -7.58 -12.54 11.09
N LYS A 169 -7.84 -12.93 12.33
CA LYS A 169 -6.84 -13.41 13.27
C LYS A 169 -6.96 -14.91 13.49
N SER A 170 -5.82 -15.59 13.45
CA SER A 170 -5.62 -16.93 14.02
C SER A 170 -4.46 -16.88 15.01
N GLU A 171 -4.22 -17.96 15.76
CA GLU A 171 -3.22 -17.98 16.84
C GLU A 171 -1.86 -17.41 16.42
N ASN A 172 -1.40 -17.73 15.20
CA ASN A 172 -0.07 -17.35 14.70
C ASN A 172 -0.09 -16.57 13.38
N ARG A 173 -1.25 -16.09 12.93
CA ARG A 173 -1.36 -15.33 11.67
C ARG A 173 -2.40 -14.22 11.77
N ILE A 174 -2.08 -13.10 11.14
CA ILE A 174 -3.02 -12.02 10.88
C ILE A 174 -3.09 -11.84 9.37
N GLU A 175 -4.30 -11.91 8.82
CA GLU A 175 -4.56 -11.58 7.43
C GLU A 175 -5.37 -10.28 7.39
N VAL A 176 -4.90 -9.33 6.60
CA VAL A 176 -5.59 -8.06 6.35
C VAL A 176 -5.99 -8.02 4.89
N SER A 177 -7.27 -7.83 4.62
CA SER A 177 -7.83 -7.67 3.28
C SER A 177 -8.47 -6.29 3.14
N ILE A 178 -8.14 -5.58 2.05
CA ILE A 178 -8.66 -4.25 1.76
C ILE A 178 -9.20 -4.22 0.33
N GLU A 179 -10.47 -3.82 0.19
CA GLU A 179 -11.07 -3.48 -1.10
C GLU A 179 -10.98 -1.96 -1.32
N VAL A 180 -10.38 -1.58 -2.43
CA VAL A 180 -10.20 -0.19 -2.84
C VAL A 180 -10.80 0.02 -4.21
N VAL A 181 -11.56 1.10 -4.35
CA VAL A 181 -12.13 1.51 -5.63
C VAL A 181 -11.33 2.65 -6.21
N THR A 182 -11.23 2.66 -7.53
CA THR A 182 -10.41 3.61 -8.26
C THR A 182 -11.25 4.44 -9.21
N ARG A 183 -10.93 5.73 -9.29
CA ARG A 183 -11.52 6.65 -10.26
C ARG A 183 -10.45 7.47 -10.96
N LEU A 184 -10.49 7.46 -12.29
CA LEU A 184 -9.62 8.20 -13.17
C LEU A 184 -10.33 9.48 -13.62
N TYR A 185 -9.66 10.60 -13.45
CA TYR A 185 -10.08 11.92 -13.94
C TYR A 185 -9.17 12.32 -15.10
N SER A 186 -9.80 12.86 -16.15
CA SER A 186 -9.13 13.41 -17.33
C SER A 186 -8.55 14.79 -17.07
#